data_AF-A0A0H5M1E8-F1
#
_entry.id   AF-A0A0H5M1E8-F1
#
_cell.length_a   1.000
_cell.length_b   1.000
_cell.length_c   1.000
_cell.angle_alpha   90.00
_cell.angle_beta   90.00
_cell.angle_gamma   90.00
#
_symmetry.space_group_name_H-M   'P 1'
#
loop_
_entity.id
_entity.type
_entity.pdbx_description
1 polymer ?
#
loop_
_entity_poly.entity_id
_entity_poly.type
_entity_poly.pdbx_seq_one_letter_code
_entity_poly.pdbx_strand_id
1 'polypeptide(L)'
;MNMSFSLASQELIASTRTSLFALVDGLQYERHYGEALQTTDSAVLPLFDKYPDSRIAFAGPWLIDMHTAMAFREQLAELEQHLPAVSWILSALSLSELLAHLQQCLNAELPDGRIALLRLQDPRVQVRLGEQLNEQQHWKLTKDIAQWYSTVDKRVYSLKQKEFIC
;
A
#
# COMPACT_ATOMS: atom_id res chain seq x y z
N MET A 1 -0.91 9.44 17.54
CA MET A 1 0.40 9.28 16.88
C MET A 1 0.26 8.12 15.90
N ASN A 2 0.65 8.31 14.64
CA ASN A 2 0.57 7.27 13.61
C ASN A 2 1.75 6.31 13.79
N MET A 3 1.50 5.16 14.44
CA MET A 3 2.56 4.22 14.86
C MET A 3 3.18 3.48 13.68
N SER A 4 2.36 3.06 12.71
CA SER A 4 2.82 2.37 11.50
C SER A 4 3.76 3.26 10.66
N PHE A 5 3.43 4.55 10.48
CA PHE A 5 4.30 5.53 9.83
C PHE A 5 5.58 5.77 10.63
N SER A 6 5.48 5.84 11.96
CA SER A 6 6.62 6.11 12.83
C SER A 6 7.65 4.97 12.77
N LEU A 7 7.20 3.70 12.77
CA LEU A 7 8.06 2.53 12.58
C LEU A 7 8.71 2.55 11.19
N ALA A 8 7.91 2.80 10.14
CA ALA A 8 8.40 2.94 8.78
C ALA A 8 9.49 4.03 8.67
N SER A 9 9.27 5.17 9.31
CA SER A 9 10.21 6.31 9.31
C SER A 9 11.49 6.01 10.08
N GLN A 10 11.41 5.30 11.21
CA GLN A 10 12.57 4.91 12.01
C GLN A 10 13.48 3.95 11.22
N GLU A 11 12.90 2.97 10.53
CA GLU A 11 13.67 2.04 9.70
C GLU A 11 14.22 2.71 8.45
N LEU A 12 13.50 3.69 7.88
CA LEU A 12 14.02 4.51 6.80
C LEU A 12 15.28 5.26 7.23
N ILE A 13 15.29 5.87 8.42
CA ILE A 13 16.48 6.57 8.95
C ILE A 13 17.68 5.60 9.12
N ALA A 14 17.40 4.33 9.43
CA ALA A 14 18.43 3.30 9.58
C ALA A 14 18.96 2.74 8.23
N SER A 15 18.36 3.13 7.09
CA SER A 15 18.67 2.59 5.77
C SER A 15 18.98 3.69 4.75
N THR A 16 20.06 3.54 3.99
CA THR A 16 20.45 4.51 2.95
C THR A 16 19.98 4.11 1.54
N ARG A 17 19.28 2.98 1.40
CA ARG A 17 18.96 2.36 0.10
C ARG A 17 17.47 2.14 -0.13
N THR A 18 16.62 2.66 0.73
CA THR A 18 15.17 2.46 0.65
C THR A 18 14.45 3.79 0.62
N SER A 19 13.32 3.82 -0.09
CA SER A 19 12.35 4.91 -0.07
C SER A 19 11.10 4.47 0.67
N LEU A 20 10.36 5.46 1.20
CA LEU A 20 9.08 5.26 1.87
C LEU A 20 7.95 5.60 0.89
N PHE A 21 7.03 4.67 0.74
CA PHE A 21 5.83 4.83 -0.07
C PHE A 21 4.58 4.64 0.78
N ALA A 22 3.51 5.34 0.45
CA ALA A 22 2.17 5.06 0.96
C ALA A 22 1.34 4.35 -0.11
N LEU A 23 0.72 3.24 0.25
CA LEU A 23 -0.34 2.61 -0.54
C LEU A 23 -1.69 3.01 0.06
N VAL A 24 -2.52 3.67 -0.75
CA VAL A 24 -3.74 4.35 -0.32
C VAL A 24 -4.97 3.81 -1.04
N ASP A 25 -6.07 3.62 -0.33
CA ASP A 25 -7.39 3.35 -0.92
C ASP A 25 -7.99 4.67 -1.45
N GLY A 26 -7.97 4.84 -2.77
CA GLY A 26 -8.41 6.06 -3.44
C GLY A 26 -9.89 6.36 -3.25
N LEU A 27 -10.73 5.32 -3.14
CA LEU A 27 -12.16 5.50 -2.85
C LEU A 27 -12.39 6.01 -1.43
N GLN A 28 -11.64 5.48 -0.46
CA GLN A 28 -11.73 5.95 0.93
C GLN A 28 -11.15 7.37 1.08
N TYR A 29 -10.07 7.69 0.36
CA TYR A 29 -9.54 9.04 0.30
C TYR A 29 -10.59 10.03 -0.23
N GLU A 30 -11.21 9.73 -1.38
CA GLU A 30 -12.23 10.59 -2.00
C GLU A 30 -13.43 10.79 -1.09
N ARG A 31 -13.94 9.73 -0.46
CA ARG A 31 -15.06 9.84 0.48
C ARG A 31 -14.76 10.65 1.72
N HIS A 32 -13.51 10.62 2.19
CA HIS A 32 -13.11 11.33 3.40
C HIS A 32 -12.86 12.81 3.14
N TYR A 33 -12.20 13.15 2.03
CA TYR A 33 -11.80 14.53 1.71
C TYR A 33 -12.74 15.25 0.73
N GLY A 34 -13.65 14.52 0.07
CA GLY A 34 -14.55 15.07 -0.96
C GLY A 34 -13.87 15.30 -2.31
N GLU A 35 -12.60 14.92 -2.47
CA GLU A 35 -11.84 15.02 -3.71
C GLU A 35 -10.97 13.78 -3.94
N ALA A 36 -10.91 13.32 -5.19
CA ALA A 36 -10.07 12.19 -5.56
C ALA A 36 -8.60 12.60 -5.67
N LEU A 37 -7.70 11.67 -5.32
CA LEU A 37 -6.28 11.80 -5.62
C LEU A 37 -6.08 12.08 -7.12
N GLN A 38 -5.11 12.95 -7.41
CA GLN A 38 -4.74 13.32 -8.77
C GLN A 38 -3.33 12.83 -9.06
N THR A 39 -3.11 12.35 -10.29
CA THR A 39 -1.78 11.97 -10.74
C THR A 39 -0.84 13.15 -10.73
N THR A 40 0.36 12.94 -10.22
CA THR A 40 1.50 13.84 -10.43
C THR A 40 2.63 13.02 -11.03
N ASP A 41 3.24 13.54 -12.10
CA ASP A 41 4.14 12.76 -12.97
C ASP A 41 5.33 12.10 -12.25
N SER A 42 5.64 12.49 -11.02
CA SER A 42 6.80 12.00 -10.27
C SER A 42 6.51 11.36 -8.92
N ALA A 43 5.28 11.44 -8.38
CA ALA A 43 5.08 11.12 -6.96
C ALA A 43 3.78 10.40 -6.60
N VAL A 44 2.70 10.60 -7.37
CA VAL A 44 1.36 10.07 -7.03
C VAL A 44 0.80 9.36 -8.24
N LEU A 45 0.75 8.03 -8.19
CA LEU A 45 0.35 7.19 -9.33
C LEU A 45 -0.74 6.17 -8.93
N PRO A 46 -1.81 6.02 -9.72
CA PRO A 46 -2.79 4.97 -9.51
C PRO A 46 -2.23 3.63 -9.98
N LEU A 47 -2.56 2.55 -9.27
CA LEU A 47 -2.24 1.20 -9.72
C LEU A 47 -3.09 0.78 -10.93
N PHE A 48 -4.30 1.33 -11.07
CA PHE A 48 -5.16 1.10 -12.22
C PHE A 48 -4.90 2.15 -13.29
N ASP A 49 -3.73 2.11 -13.94
CA ASP A 49 -3.35 3.05 -15.00
C ASP A 49 -3.63 2.51 -16.41
N LYS A 50 -3.99 1.23 -16.54
CA LYS A 50 -4.24 0.54 -17.81
C LYS A 50 -5.72 0.21 -18.01
N TYR A 51 -6.16 0.26 -19.26
CA TYR A 51 -7.51 -0.18 -19.65
C TYR A 51 -7.67 -1.68 -19.37
N PRO A 52 -8.83 -2.16 -18.89
CA PRO A 52 -10.09 -1.42 -18.64
C PRO A 52 -10.18 -0.73 -17.28
N ASP A 53 -9.25 -1.02 -16.36
CA ASP A 53 -9.30 -0.59 -14.96
C ASP A 53 -9.06 0.91 -14.80
N SER A 54 -8.42 1.56 -15.77
CA SER A 54 -8.20 3.01 -15.77
C SER A 54 -9.48 3.85 -15.66
N ARG A 55 -10.66 3.30 -16.02
CA ARG A 55 -11.96 3.97 -15.81
C ARG A 55 -12.35 4.12 -14.34
N ILE A 56 -11.79 3.29 -13.47
CA ILE A 56 -12.06 3.29 -12.02
C ILE A 56 -10.80 3.65 -11.22
N ALA A 57 -9.78 4.22 -11.87
CA ALA A 57 -8.49 4.53 -11.26
C ALA A 57 -8.61 5.38 -9.99
N PHE A 58 -9.50 6.38 -10.01
CA PHE A 58 -9.76 7.25 -8.87
C PHE A 58 -10.17 6.46 -7.61
N ALA A 59 -10.93 5.38 -7.77
CA ALA A 59 -11.42 4.52 -6.69
C ALA A 59 -10.47 3.35 -6.37
N GLY A 60 -9.39 3.20 -7.14
CA GLY A 60 -8.43 2.13 -7.03
C GLY A 60 -7.37 2.35 -5.95
N PRO A 61 -6.37 1.46 -5.88
CA PRO A 61 -5.18 1.68 -5.08
C PRO A 61 -4.32 2.80 -5.69
N TRP A 62 -3.75 3.65 -4.85
CA TRP A 62 -2.78 4.68 -5.23
C TRP A 62 -1.46 4.47 -4.50
N LEU A 63 -0.35 4.69 -5.21
CA LEU A 63 0.99 4.66 -4.65
C LEU A 63 1.56 6.09 -4.62
N ILE A 64 2.03 6.50 -3.45
CA ILE A 64 2.57 7.83 -3.19
C ILE A 64 4.02 7.71 -2.73
N ASP A 65 4.95 8.36 -3.40
CA ASP A 65 6.33 8.53 -2.94
C ASP A 65 6.39 9.61 -1.86
N MET A 66 6.63 9.20 -0.60
CA MET A 66 6.63 10.12 0.54
C MET A 66 7.86 11.03 0.57
N HIS A 67 8.93 10.73 -0.19
CA HIS A 67 10.05 11.65 -0.32
C HIS A 67 9.64 12.90 -1.11
N THR A 68 8.91 12.72 -2.21
CA THR A 68 8.48 13.84 -3.08
C THR A 68 7.16 14.46 -2.63
N ALA A 69 6.24 13.65 -2.09
CA ALA A 69 4.88 14.08 -1.74
C ALA A 69 4.67 14.22 -0.22
N MET A 70 5.69 14.69 0.52
CA MET A 70 5.61 14.81 1.98
C MET A 70 4.46 15.70 2.49
N ALA A 71 3.94 16.60 1.64
CA ALA A 71 2.74 17.39 1.92
C ALA A 71 1.49 16.53 2.23
N PHE A 72 1.41 15.31 1.71
CA PHE A 72 0.31 14.38 1.99
C PHE A 72 0.39 13.75 3.39
N ARG A 73 1.51 13.86 4.11
CA ARG A 73 1.72 13.13 5.36
C ARG A 73 0.63 13.36 6.40
N GLU A 74 0.20 14.60 6.62
CA GLU A 74 -0.82 14.90 7.64
C GLU A 74 -2.19 14.34 7.22
N GLN A 75 -2.56 14.49 5.95
CA GLN A 75 -3.79 13.91 5.40
C GLN A 75 -3.78 12.38 5.51
N LEU A 76 -2.71 11.71 5.08
CA LEU A 76 -2.63 10.25 5.18
C LEU A 76 -2.66 9.77 6.63
N ALA A 77 -2.07 10.52 7.56
CA ALA A 77 -2.10 10.21 8.97
C ALA A 77 -3.49 10.38 9.60
N GLU A 78 -4.25 11.38 9.17
CA GLU A 78 -5.66 11.57 9.55
C GLU A 78 -6.55 10.47 8.93
N LEU A 79 -6.35 10.16 7.65
CA LEU A 79 -7.10 9.12 6.94
C LEU A 79 -6.94 7.76 7.62
N GLU A 80 -5.70 7.35 7.96
CA GLU A 80 -5.44 6.09 8.64
C GLU A 80 -6.12 6.01 10.03
N GLN A 81 -6.27 7.14 10.73
CA GLN A 81 -6.95 7.16 12.04
C GLN A 81 -8.45 6.90 11.94
N HIS A 82 -9.06 7.24 10.81
CA HIS A 82 -10.50 7.13 10.61
C HIS A 82 -10.91 5.90 9.78
N LEU A 83 -10.05 5.47 8.86
CA LEU A 83 -10.36 4.44 7.87
C LEU A 83 -9.19 3.48 7.65
N PRO A 84 -9.46 2.18 7.43
CA PRO A 84 -8.44 1.22 6.99
C PRO A 84 -8.12 1.48 5.51
N ALA A 85 -7.33 2.51 5.25
CA ALA A 85 -7.13 3.05 3.90
C ALA A 85 -5.67 3.39 3.57
N VAL A 86 -4.74 3.23 4.51
CA VAL A 86 -3.33 3.58 4.32
C VAL A 86 -2.45 2.44 4.82
N SER A 87 -1.40 2.13 4.06
CA SER A 87 -0.27 1.30 4.51
C SER A 87 1.04 1.86 3.99
N TRP A 88 2.13 1.56 4.69
CA TRP A 88 3.45 2.13 4.49
C TRP A 88 4.41 1.05 4.01
N ILE A 89 5.12 1.31 2.91
CA ILE A 89 6.02 0.36 2.26
C ILE A 89 7.42 0.96 2.23
N LEU A 90 8.41 0.23 2.76
CA LEU A 90 9.82 0.51 2.49
C LEU A 90 10.32 -0.43 1.41
N SER A 91 10.89 0.13 0.35
CA SER A 91 11.48 -0.64 -0.74
C SER A 91 12.69 0.07 -1.33
N ALA A 92 13.62 -0.70 -1.90
CA ALA A 92 14.72 -0.17 -2.70
C ALA A 92 14.32 0.08 -4.17
N LEU A 93 13.12 -0.35 -4.57
CA LEU A 93 12.56 -0.10 -5.89
C LEU A 93 12.24 1.40 -6.05
N SER A 94 12.40 1.90 -7.28
CA SER A 94 11.81 3.17 -7.66
C SER A 94 10.27 3.12 -7.63
N LEU A 95 9.62 4.29 -7.62
CA LEU A 95 8.15 4.39 -7.64
C LEU A 95 7.53 3.55 -8.77
N SER A 96 8.07 3.65 -9.98
CA SER A 96 7.57 2.93 -11.16
C SER A 96 7.80 1.42 -11.07
N GLU A 97 8.93 0.98 -10.53
CA GLU A 97 9.22 -0.44 -10.32
C GLU A 97 8.30 -1.05 -9.25
N LEU A 98 8.10 -0.33 -8.13
CA LEU A 98 7.17 -0.76 -7.09
C LEU A 98 5.72 -0.78 -7.59
N LEU A 99 5.31 0.23 -8.36
CA LEU A 99 4.00 0.25 -9.01
C LEU A 99 3.80 -0.99 -9.89
N ALA A 100 4.76 -1.27 -10.77
CA ALA A 100 4.70 -2.44 -11.66
C ALA A 100 4.68 -3.76 -10.89
N HIS A 101 5.46 -3.87 -9.81
CA HIS A 101 5.47 -5.05 -8.93
C HIS A 101 4.12 -5.28 -8.26
N LEU A 102 3.51 -4.23 -7.68
CA LEU A 102 2.19 -4.32 -7.06
C LEU A 102 1.10 -4.63 -8.09
N GLN A 103 1.17 -4.05 -9.30
CA GLN A 103 0.25 -4.34 -10.40
C GLN A 103 0.23 -5.83 -10.78
N GLN A 104 1.41 -6.48 -10.80
CA GLN A 104 1.52 -7.93 -11.06
C GLN A 104 0.90 -8.79 -9.95
N CYS A 105 0.67 -8.22 -8.77
CA CYS A 105 0.11 -8.90 -7.62
C CYS A 105 -1.39 -8.59 -7.41
N LEU A 106 -2.02 -7.76 -8.25
CA LEU A 106 -3.43 -7.40 -8.09
C LEU A 106 -4.40 -8.53 -8.44
N ASN A 107 -4.06 -9.37 -9.40
CA ASN A 107 -4.94 -10.43 -9.87
C ASN A 107 -4.59 -11.76 -9.19
N ALA A 108 -5.56 -12.35 -8.52
CA ALA A 108 -5.48 -13.69 -7.95
C ALA A 108 -6.38 -14.65 -8.73
N GLU A 109 -5.83 -15.78 -9.15
CA GLU A 109 -6.61 -16.86 -9.76
C GLU A 109 -7.24 -17.73 -8.66
N LEU A 110 -8.55 -17.94 -8.75
CA LEU A 110 -9.31 -18.81 -7.88
C LEU A 110 -9.26 -20.26 -8.38
N PRO A 111 -9.55 -21.27 -7.54
CA PRO A 111 -9.50 -22.69 -7.95
C PRO A 111 -10.41 -23.06 -9.13
N ASP A 112 -11.42 -22.25 -9.42
CA ASP A 112 -12.34 -22.43 -10.55
C ASP A 112 -11.91 -21.66 -11.82
N GLY A 113 -10.70 -21.08 -11.83
CA GLY A 113 -10.14 -20.33 -12.95
C GLY A 113 -10.64 -18.89 -13.07
N ARG A 114 -11.51 -18.42 -12.16
CA ARG A 114 -11.91 -17.00 -12.13
C ARG A 114 -10.77 -16.14 -11.58
N ILE A 115 -10.69 -14.90 -12.07
CA ILE A 115 -9.76 -13.90 -11.55
C ILE A 115 -10.47 -13.01 -10.55
N ALA A 116 -9.90 -12.90 -9.35
CA ALA A 116 -10.31 -11.96 -8.32
C ALA A 116 -9.30 -10.82 -8.20
N LEU A 117 -9.80 -9.61 -7.94
CA LEU A 117 -8.97 -8.44 -7.71
C LEU A 117 -8.65 -8.32 -6.21
N LEU A 118 -7.36 -8.40 -5.87
CA LEU A 118 -6.87 -8.25 -4.51
C LEU A 118 -6.91 -6.78 -4.09
N ARG A 119 -7.56 -6.53 -2.96
CA ARG A 119 -7.60 -5.22 -2.30
C ARG A 119 -6.34 -4.98 -1.48
N LEU A 120 -5.18 -4.91 -2.13
CA LEU A 120 -3.88 -4.70 -1.47
C LEU A 120 -3.87 -3.44 -0.59
N GLN A 121 -4.64 -2.43 -0.96
CA GLN A 121 -4.78 -1.16 -0.26
C GLN A 121 -5.59 -1.22 1.04
N ASP A 122 -6.33 -2.30 1.31
CA ASP A 122 -7.13 -2.46 2.53
C ASP A 122 -6.29 -3.18 3.61
N PRO A 123 -5.86 -2.50 4.68
CA PRO A 123 -5.10 -3.10 5.79
C PRO A 123 -5.70 -4.39 6.35
N ARG A 124 -7.03 -4.51 6.40
CA ARG A 124 -7.70 -5.70 6.94
C ARG A 124 -7.54 -6.91 6.02
N VAL A 125 -7.43 -6.66 4.72
CA VAL A 125 -7.15 -7.70 3.72
C VAL A 125 -5.68 -8.14 3.83
N GLN A 126 -4.75 -7.22 4.13
CA GLN A 126 -3.33 -7.57 4.33
C GLN A 126 -3.14 -8.59 5.46
N VAL A 127 -3.86 -8.46 6.58
CA VAL A 127 -3.84 -9.46 7.67
C VAL A 127 -4.25 -10.84 7.14
N ARG A 128 -5.38 -10.92 6.44
CA ARG A 128 -5.87 -12.17 5.84
C ARG A 128 -4.90 -12.74 4.81
N LEU A 129 -4.26 -11.89 4.02
CA LEU A 129 -3.25 -12.33 3.05
C LEU A 129 -2.04 -12.97 3.74
N GLY A 130 -1.56 -12.42 4.86
CA GLY A 130 -0.46 -13.05 5.60
C GLY A 130 -0.80 -14.46 6.09
N GLU A 131 -2.03 -14.66 6.55
CA GLU A 131 -2.54 -15.96 7.02
C GLU A 131 -2.76 -16.97 5.89
N GLN A 132 -3.25 -16.53 4.73
CA GLN A 132 -3.70 -17.42 3.65
C GLN A 132 -2.63 -17.69 2.58
N LEU A 133 -1.73 -16.74 2.32
CA LEU A 133 -0.71 -16.91 1.29
C LEU A 133 0.34 -17.94 1.75
N ASN A 134 0.60 -18.94 0.92
CA ASN A 134 1.73 -19.83 1.12
C ASN A 134 3.07 -19.07 0.98
N GLU A 135 4.17 -19.72 1.34
CA GLU A 135 5.50 -19.10 1.35
C GLU A 135 5.89 -18.52 -0.02
N GLN A 136 5.63 -19.25 -1.11
CA GLN A 136 5.98 -18.80 -2.45
C GLN A 136 5.15 -17.59 -2.88
N GLN A 137 3.85 -17.58 -2.58
CA GLN A 137 2.96 -16.47 -2.88
C GLN A 137 3.32 -15.22 -2.07
N HIS A 138 3.59 -15.38 -0.78
CA HIS A 138 4.02 -14.29 0.09
C HIS A 138 5.40 -13.75 -0.29
N TRP A 139 6.34 -14.62 -0.63
CA TRP A 139 7.64 -14.23 -1.16
C TRP A 139 7.47 -13.44 -2.45
N LYS A 140 6.64 -13.91 -3.40
CA LYS A 140 6.37 -13.19 -4.65
C LYS A 140 5.81 -11.78 -4.39
N LEU A 141 4.94 -11.62 -3.39
CA LEU A 141 4.39 -10.32 -3.01
C LEU A 141 5.43 -9.40 -2.35
N THR A 142 6.34 -9.95 -1.54
CA THR A 142 7.19 -9.14 -0.64
C THR A 142 8.68 -9.15 -0.95
N LYS A 143 9.15 -9.88 -1.98
CA LYS A 143 10.58 -10.12 -2.26
C LYS A 143 11.44 -8.84 -2.34
N ASP A 144 10.90 -7.77 -2.92
CA ASP A 144 11.60 -6.50 -3.13
C ASP A 144 11.11 -5.41 -2.16
N ILE A 145 10.32 -5.81 -1.16
CA ILE A 145 9.81 -4.95 -0.08
C ILE A 145 10.58 -5.28 1.20
N ALA A 146 11.26 -4.27 1.73
CA ALA A 146 11.97 -4.37 3.00
C ALA A 146 10.96 -4.50 4.13
N GLN A 147 9.96 -3.62 4.17
CA GLN A 147 8.96 -3.54 5.22
C GLN A 147 7.62 -3.09 4.67
N TRP A 148 6.53 -3.59 5.26
CA TRP A 148 5.17 -3.20 4.89
C TRP A 148 4.28 -3.19 6.12
N TYR A 149 3.96 -1.99 6.59
CA TYR A 149 3.18 -1.78 7.80
C TYR A 149 1.81 -1.21 7.52
N SER A 150 0.83 -1.63 8.30
CA SER A 150 -0.50 -1.04 8.31
C SER A 150 -1.09 -1.05 9.72
N THR A 151 -1.99 -0.11 9.98
CA THR A 151 -2.73 -0.07 11.25
C THR A 151 -4.06 -0.80 11.08
N VAL A 152 -4.31 -1.81 11.93
CA VAL A 152 -5.58 -2.54 12.01
C VAL A 152 -5.98 -2.62 13.47
N ASP A 153 -7.19 -2.19 13.81
CA ASP A 153 -7.71 -2.18 15.19
C ASP A 153 -6.74 -1.53 16.19
N LYS A 154 -6.11 -0.41 15.78
CA LYS A 154 -5.11 0.37 16.54
C LYS A 154 -3.80 -0.37 16.84
N ARG A 155 -3.57 -1.51 16.21
CA ARG A 155 -2.33 -2.29 16.28
C ARG A 155 -1.61 -2.24 14.95
N VAL A 156 -0.29 -2.30 14.96
CA VAL A 156 0.49 -2.34 13.72
C VAL A 156 0.69 -3.78 13.30
N TYR A 157 0.34 -4.06 12.06
CA TYR A 157 0.57 -5.33 11.40
C TYR A 157 1.70 -5.19 10.38
N SER A 158 2.63 -6.14 10.36
CA SER A 158 3.67 -6.27 9.34
C SER A 158 3.26 -7.35 8.34
N LEU A 159 2.91 -6.95 7.11
CA LEU A 159 2.66 -7.93 6.03
C LEU A 159 3.94 -8.66 5.64
N LYS A 160 5.11 -8.02 5.81
CA LYS A 160 6.40 -8.66 5.55
C LYS A 160 6.66 -9.82 6.51
N GLN A 161 6.38 -9.64 7.80
CA GLN A 161 6.63 -10.64 8.85
C GLN A 161 5.41 -11.53 9.13
N LYS A 162 4.24 -11.17 8.60
CA LYS A 162 2.94 -11.83 8.83
C LYS A 162 2.49 -11.82 10.30
N GLU A 163 2.79 -10.75 11.03
CA GLU A 163 2.48 -10.66 12.46
C GLU A 163 2.13 -9.24 12.90
N PHE A 164 1.46 -9.14 14.06
CA PHE A 164 1.27 -7.89 14.76
C PHE A 164 2.49 -7.60 15.63
N ILE A 165 3.09 -6.42 15.47
CA ILE A 165 4.37 -6.06 16.08
C ILE A 165 4.24 -5.13 17.30
N CYS A 166 3.04 -4.61 17.58
CA CYS A 166 2.73 -3.83 18.77
C CYS A 166 1.23 -3.86 19.14
#